data_AF-A0A661KP91-F1
#
_entry.id   AF-A0A661KP91-F1
#
_cell.length_a   1.000
_cell.length_b   1.000
_cell.length_c   1.000
_cell.angle_alpha   90.00
_cell.angle_beta   90.00
_cell.angle_gamma   90.00
#
_symmetry.space_group_name_H-M   'P 1'
#
loop_
_entity.id
_entity.type
_entity.pdbx_description
1 polymer ?
#
loop_
_entity_poly.entity_id
_entity_poly.type
_entity_poly.pdbx_seq_one_letter_code
_entity_poly.pdbx_strand_id
1 'polypeptide(L)'
;MMLVDIDIDGKRYKTENNRNLLDLLLSEGFDVPHLCYEKDLSPVGSCGLCLVEIKGKGIVKACEEKTKHGMEVITWNKRIEKARKDAFIFLLQFTRHPTSCLFCNKYDECKGIDKCLKGLDLKKGCKACPKNRDCVIQKLAKKFHLSGLDIEVKERGLEEIKEPFFVRDYNYCILCSKCIRICHEKRLQGSCIAYLKIGTHIPSFLEEGCKSCGSCLDICPTGTFYNPKEEEPDYWVKGLCPYCGTGCALELGVKDERIVKIRGDKQGINNGELCVKGRFGIVEFVNSKERLESPLLKKNGSFIPISWEDAIGIICKNLKGHMGKIGVIGSAKCTNEENFLIQKFARLVLKTNNIDHCARLCHSSTATALSMSLGYSAMTNSIEEIQESKTIIIIGANPTENHPIIGLKIKEAKEKGARLI
;
A
#
# COMPACT_ATOMS: atom_id res chain seq x y z
N MET A 1 9.61 27.80 -10.75
CA MET A 1 9.33 27.98 -9.31
C MET A 1 10.37 28.91 -8.71
N MET A 2 9.95 29.81 -7.81
CA MET A 2 10.87 30.73 -7.12
C MET A 2 11.49 30.00 -5.93
N LEU A 3 12.82 29.98 -5.85
CA LEU A 3 13.54 29.46 -4.69
C LEU A 3 13.66 30.55 -3.61
N VAL A 4 13.59 30.15 -2.36
CA VAL A 4 13.73 31.02 -1.19
C VAL A 4 14.73 30.43 -0.21
N ASP A 5 15.54 31.31 0.39
CA ASP A 5 16.40 30.95 1.52
C ASP A 5 15.61 30.92 2.83
N ILE A 6 15.83 29.86 3.60
CA ILE A 6 15.27 29.62 4.93
C ILE A 6 16.39 29.19 5.87
N ASP A 7 16.36 29.65 7.12
CA ASP A 7 17.26 29.20 8.18
C ASP A 7 16.54 28.14 9.04
N ILE A 8 17.17 26.98 9.20
CA ILE A 8 16.68 25.89 10.04
C ILE A 8 17.80 25.51 11.00
N ASP A 9 17.57 25.72 12.30
CA ASP A 9 18.53 25.49 13.39
C ASP A 9 19.92 26.14 13.15
N GLY A 10 19.95 27.34 12.58
CA GLY A 10 21.16 28.13 12.31
C GLY A 10 21.86 27.78 11.00
N LYS A 11 21.28 26.91 10.17
CA LYS A 11 21.80 26.52 8.85
C LYS A 11 20.87 27.01 7.75
N ARG A 12 21.45 27.56 6.68
CA ARG A 12 20.69 28.04 5.52
C ARG A 12 20.39 26.92 4.53
N TYR A 13 19.14 26.85 4.10
CA TYR A 13 18.64 25.93 3.08
C TYR A 13 17.98 26.73 1.95
N LYS A 14 18.07 26.21 0.73
CA LYS A 14 17.29 26.70 -0.42
C LYS A 14 16.16 25.75 -0.70
N THR A 15 14.94 26.28 -0.74
CA THR A 15 13.72 25.50 -1.00
C THR A 15 12.81 26.23 -1.96
N GLU A 16 11.86 25.51 -2.53
CA GLU A 16 10.75 26.09 -3.28
C GLU A 16 9.88 26.95 -2.38
N ASN A 17 9.54 28.16 -2.84
CA ASN A 17 8.58 29.02 -2.14
C ASN A 17 7.22 28.33 -2.03
N ASN A 18 6.52 28.53 -0.91
CA ASN A 18 5.19 27.97 -0.64
C ASN A 18 5.12 26.43 -0.56
N ARG A 19 6.27 25.75 -0.43
CA ARG A 19 6.35 24.34 -0.03
C ARG A 19 5.87 24.16 1.41
N ASN A 20 5.25 23.01 1.73
CA ASN A 20 4.89 22.68 3.11
C ASN A 20 6.16 22.63 3.98
N LEU A 21 6.14 23.29 5.15
CA LEU A 21 7.32 23.37 6.00
C LEU A 21 7.70 21.99 6.56
N LEU A 22 6.73 21.16 6.96
CA LEU A 22 7.02 19.81 7.44
C LEU A 22 7.62 18.92 6.34
N ASP A 23 7.14 19.02 5.09
CA ASP A 23 7.78 18.29 3.97
C ASP A 23 9.25 18.64 3.79
N LEU A 24 9.59 19.92 3.91
CA LEU A 24 10.97 20.38 3.83
C LEU A 24 11.79 19.79 4.97
N LEU A 25 11.31 19.93 6.21
CA LEU A 25 12.01 19.41 7.39
C LEU A 25 12.28 17.91 7.26
N LEU A 26 11.29 17.14 6.83
CA LEU A 26 11.45 15.69 6.64
C LEU A 26 12.39 15.35 5.47
N SER A 27 12.38 16.10 4.37
CA SER A 27 13.30 15.85 3.25
C SER A 27 14.76 16.17 3.56
N GLU A 28 14.99 17.15 4.43
CA GLU A 28 16.34 17.52 4.91
C GLU A 28 16.80 16.64 6.09
N GLY A 29 16.01 15.64 6.49
CA GLY A 29 16.37 14.65 7.51
C GLY A 29 16.10 15.08 8.96
N PHE A 30 15.34 16.15 9.20
CA PHE A 30 14.95 16.55 10.55
C PHE A 30 13.90 15.59 11.13
N ASP A 31 14.14 15.09 12.34
CA ASP A 31 13.27 14.16 13.05
C ASP A 31 12.13 14.88 13.81
N VAL A 32 11.19 15.44 13.04
CA VAL A 32 9.98 16.10 13.55
C VAL A 32 8.84 15.10 13.68
N PRO A 33 8.35 14.79 14.90
CA PRO A 33 7.34 13.76 15.10
C PRO A 33 5.98 14.18 14.51
N HIS A 34 5.28 13.23 13.90
CA HIS A 34 3.97 13.46 13.28
C HIS A 34 3.18 12.15 13.19
N LEU A 35 1.85 12.24 13.30
CA LEU A 35 0.94 11.10 13.16
C LEU A 35 -0.15 11.33 12.10
N CYS A 36 -0.66 12.55 11.97
CA CYS A 36 -1.69 12.87 10.98
C CYS A 36 -1.12 13.32 9.63
N TYR A 37 0.16 13.69 9.57
CA TYR A 37 0.77 14.12 8.33
C TYR A 37 1.08 12.94 7.40
N GLU A 38 0.73 13.07 6.12
CA GLU A 38 1.18 12.18 5.05
C GLU A 38 1.54 13.06 3.86
N LYS A 39 2.65 12.73 3.21
CA LYS A 39 3.03 13.34 1.95
C LYS A 39 1.90 13.17 0.92
N ASP A 40 1.65 14.22 0.14
CA ASP A 40 0.64 14.26 -0.92
C ASP A 40 -0.83 14.21 -0.47
N LEU A 41 -1.11 14.32 0.84
CA LEU A 41 -2.46 14.57 1.36
C LEU A 41 -2.57 15.96 1.97
N SER A 42 -3.77 16.53 1.93
CA SER A 42 -4.04 17.83 2.54
C SER A 42 -3.77 17.79 4.06
N PRO A 43 -2.99 18.74 4.62
CA PRO A 43 -2.67 18.74 6.04
C PRO A 43 -3.88 19.15 6.89
N VAL A 44 -4.05 18.51 8.05
CA VAL A 44 -5.16 18.77 8.99
C VAL A 44 -4.70 19.23 10.38
N GLY A 45 -3.41 19.07 10.70
CA GLY A 45 -2.83 19.49 11.97
C GLY A 45 -3.47 18.91 13.25
N SER A 46 -4.19 17.79 13.16
CA SER A 46 -4.98 17.27 14.29
C SER A 46 -4.13 16.64 15.40
N CYS A 47 -2.96 16.06 15.08
CA CYS A 47 -2.15 15.36 16.08
C CYS A 47 -1.32 16.29 16.99
N GLY A 48 -1.06 17.53 16.58
CA GLY A 48 -0.28 18.49 17.38
C GLY A 48 1.19 18.14 17.62
N LEU A 49 1.78 17.15 16.92
CA LEU A 49 3.15 16.69 17.19
C LEU A 49 4.23 17.43 16.40
N CYS A 50 3.91 17.96 15.22
CA CYS A 50 4.88 18.59 14.34
C CYS A 50 5.21 20.04 14.74
N LEU A 51 5.25 20.32 16.05
CA LEU A 51 5.48 21.66 16.58
C LEU A 51 6.90 22.09 16.31
N VAL A 52 7.08 23.30 15.76
CA VAL A 52 8.36 23.98 15.56
C VAL A 52 8.20 25.42 15.98
N GLU A 53 9.29 26.12 16.26
CA GLU A 53 9.25 27.54 16.57
C GLU A 53 9.72 28.36 15.36
N ILE A 54 8.90 29.32 14.94
CA ILE A 54 9.27 30.28 13.90
C ILE A 54 9.50 31.63 14.58
N LYS A 55 10.67 32.23 14.35
CA LYS A 55 11.02 33.53 14.95
C LYS A 55 9.99 34.60 14.58
N GLY A 56 9.51 35.32 15.59
CA GLY A 56 8.45 36.32 15.44
C GLY A 56 7.01 35.77 15.41
N LYS A 57 6.82 34.44 15.27
CA LYS A 57 5.50 33.78 15.29
C LYS A 57 5.30 32.87 16.51
N GLY A 58 6.38 32.34 17.08
CA GLY A 58 6.36 31.41 18.20
C GLY A 58 6.16 29.96 17.75
N ILE A 59 5.65 29.11 18.65
CA ILE A 59 5.44 27.68 18.40
C ILE A 59 4.20 27.47 17.54
N VAL A 60 4.38 26.81 16.40
CA VAL A 60 3.35 26.55 15.39
C VAL A 60 3.44 25.09 14.90
N LYS A 61 2.42 24.62 14.20
CA LYS A 61 2.43 23.29 13.58
C LYS A 61 3.07 23.38 12.20
N ALA A 62 4.23 22.73 12.01
CA ALA A 62 4.95 22.77 10.73
C ALA A 62 4.11 22.32 9.54
N CYS A 63 3.15 21.39 9.72
CA CYS A 63 2.31 20.90 8.63
C CYS A 63 1.30 21.93 8.11
N GLU A 64 0.99 22.98 8.87
CA GLU A 64 0.08 24.07 8.46
C GLU A 64 0.85 25.28 7.91
N GLU A 65 2.19 25.26 8.01
CA GLU A 65 3.04 26.36 7.58
C GLU A 65 3.60 26.15 6.18
N LYS A 66 3.83 27.27 5.51
CA LYS A 66 4.40 27.34 4.16
C LYS A 66 5.73 28.08 4.21
N THR A 67 6.72 27.55 3.52
CA THR A 67 8.06 28.15 3.40
C THR A 67 7.96 29.53 2.76
N LYS A 68 8.72 30.49 3.32
CA LYS A 68 8.84 31.88 2.85
C LYS A 68 10.29 32.32 2.99
N HIS A 69 10.70 33.28 2.16
CA HIS A 69 12.05 33.85 2.24
C HIS A 69 12.32 34.48 3.61
N GLY A 70 13.51 34.23 4.15
CA GLY A 70 13.96 34.79 5.42
C GLY A 70 13.28 34.18 6.65
N MET A 71 12.54 33.07 6.48
CA MET A 71 11.98 32.33 7.60
C MET A 71 13.13 31.72 8.43
N GLU A 72 13.06 31.86 9.76
CA GLU A 72 13.99 31.25 10.71
C GLU A 72 13.21 30.24 11.57
N VAL A 73 13.59 28.97 11.52
CA VAL A 73 12.88 27.84 12.14
C VAL A 73 13.78 27.13 13.13
N ILE A 74 13.29 26.95 14.34
CA ILE A 74 13.91 26.12 15.37
C ILE A 74 13.11 24.82 15.49
N THR A 75 13.76 23.69 15.22
CA THR A 75 13.09 22.37 15.21
C THR A 75 13.14 21.68 16.56
N TRP A 76 14.08 22.07 17.42
CA TRP A 76 14.27 21.49 18.74
C TRP A 76 14.69 22.53 19.78
N ASN A 77 13.97 22.55 20.90
CA ASN A 77 14.37 23.15 22.17
C ASN A 77 13.54 22.51 23.30
N LYS A 78 13.90 22.75 24.57
CA LYS A 78 13.19 22.18 25.73
C LYS A 78 11.69 22.50 25.75
N ARG A 79 11.31 23.69 25.26
CA ARG A 79 9.90 24.14 25.23
C ARG A 79 9.09 23.38 24.18
N ILE A 80 9.65 23.22 22.97
CA ILE A 80 9.06 22.43 21.89
C ILE A 80 8.93 20.97 22.29
N GLU A 81 9.98 20.39 22.87
CA GLU A 81 9.99 18.99 23.29
C GLU A 81 8.91 18.70 24.34
N LYS A 82 8.78 19.57 25.36
CA LYS A 82 7.71 19.49 26.34
C LYS A 82 6.33 19.60 25.68
N ALA A 83 6.13 20.59 24.79
CA ALA A 83 4.86 20.78 24.10
C ALA A 83 4.47 19.57 23.23
N ARG A 84 5.44 18.94 22.55
CA ARG A 84 5.22 17.72 21.76
C ARG A 84 4.82 16.53 22.65
N LYS A 85 5.48 16.37 23.81
CA LYS A 85 5.16 15.33 24.79
C LYS A 85 3.74 15.52 25.37
N ASP A 86 3.40 16.75 25.76
CA ASP A 86 2.07 17.09 26.29
C ASP A 86 0.98 16.85 25.24
N ALA A 87 1.21 17.26 23.97
CA ALA A 87 0.29 17.00 22.86
C ALA A 87 0.11 15.51 22.60
N PHE A 88 1.18 14.71 22.70
CA PHE A 88 1.11 13.26 22.53
C PHE A 88 0.28 12.58 23.64
N ILE A 89 0.50 12.95 24.90
CA ILE A 89 -0.27 12.47 26.05
C ILE A 89 -1.74 12.84 25.90
N PHE A 90 -2.02 14.11 25.58
CA PHE A 90 -3.38 14.59 25.34
C PHE A 90 -4.06 13.82 24.22
N LEU A 91 -3.36 13.57 23.10
CA LEU A 91 -3.90 12.80 21.99
C LEU A 91 -4.34 11.40 22.44
N LEU A 92 -3.50 10.67 23.19
CA LEU A 92 -3.81 9.34 23.68
C LEU A 92 -5.02 9.34 24.63
N GLN A 93 -5.09 10.33 25.52
CA GLN A 93 -6.19 10.48 26.48
C GLN A 93 -7.50 10.88 25.81
N PHE A 94 -7.48 11.94 24.99
CA PHE A 94 -8.64 12.46 24.28
C PHE A 94 -9.22 11.41 23.33
N THR A 95 -8.36 10.70 22.60
CA THR A 95 -8.78 9.63 21.71
C THR A 95 -9.02 8.32 22.45
N ARG A 96 -8.79 8.23 23.75
CA ARG A 96 -8.98 7.02 24.54
C ARG A 96 -8.28 5.78 23.92
N HIS A 97 -7.07 5.97 23.39
CA HIS A 97 -6.28 4.91 22.76
C HIS A 97 -5.76 3.92 23.82
N PRO A 98 -5.88 2.59 23.64
CA PRO A 98 -5.31 1.61 24.56
C PRO A 98 -3.81 1.79 24.72
N THR A 99 -3.34 1.96 25.96
CA THR A 99 -1.93 2.29 26.25
C THR A 99 -1.18 1.20 27.00
N SER A 100 -1.81 0.03 27.22
CA SER A 100 -1.21 -1.12 27.91
C SER A 100 0.09 -1.60 27.26
N CYS A 101 0.24 -1.40 25.94
CA CYS A 101 1.42 -1.75 25.17
C CYS A 101 2.59 -0.75 25.30
N LEU A 102 2.37 0.43 25.90
CA LEU A 102 3.37 1.51 25.94
C LEU A 102 4.28 1.47 27.17
N PHE A 103 3.81 0.91 28.28
CA PHE A 103 4.44 1.10 29.60
C PHE A 103 4.94 -0.22 30.23
N CYS A 104 5.12 -1.28 29.45
CA CYS A 104 5.64 -2.55 29.96
C CYS A 104 7.17 -2.60 29.88
N ASN A 105 7.84 -2.62 31.03
CA ASN A 105 9.30 -2.77 31.10
C ASN A 105 9.80 -4.16 30.66
N LYS A 106 8.93 -5.18 30.63
CA LYS A 106 9.25 -6.54 30.16
C LYS A 106 8.77 -6.82 28.73
N TYR A 107 8.44 -5.78 27.95
CA TYR A 107 7.79 -5.94 26.65
C TYR A 107 8.59 -6.81 25.67
N ASP A 108 9.89 -6.54 25.59
CA ASP A 108 10.80 -7.19 24.64
C ASP A 108 11.10 -8.65 25.03
N GLU A 109 11.19 -8.93 26.33
CA GLU A 109 11.44 -10.27 26.90
C GLU A 109 10.18 -11.15 27.03
N CYS A 110 8.98 -10.56 26.94
CA CYS A 110 7.73 -11.26 27.18
C CYS A 110 7.46 -12.30 26.08
N LYS A 111 7.40 -13.59 26.42
CA LYS A 111 7.13 -14.68 25.46
C LYS A 111 5.65 -14.85 25.07
N GLY A 112 4.75 -14.00 25.60
CA GLY A 112 3.35 -13.95 25.15
C GLY A 112 2.52 -15.20 25.46
N ILE A 113 2.71 -15.80 26.64
CA ILE A 113 2.04 -17.05 27.04
C ILE A 113 0.75 -16.69 27.79
N ASP A 114 -0.41 -16.94 27.17
CA ASP A 114 -1.80 -17.15 27.64
C ASP A 114 -2.41 -16.37 28.83
N LYS A 115 -1.64 -15.76 29.73
CA LYS A 115 -2.07 -14.76 30.72
C LYS A 115 -0.99 -13.71 30.94
N CYS A 116 -1.37 -12.44 30.84
CA CYS A 116 -0.55 -11.33 31.32
C CYS A 116 -0.48 -11.40 32.85
N LEU A 117 0.72 -11.21 33.44
CA LEU A 117 0.88 -11.08 34.90
C LEU A 117 0.06 -9.92 35.50
N LYS A 118 -0.42 -8.98 34.67
CA LYS A 118 -1.29 -7.86 35.06
C LYS A 118 -2.81 -8.13 34.90
N GLY A 119 -3.23 -9.35 34.58
CA GLY A 119 -4.66 -9.72 34.51
C GLY A 119 -5.44 -9.15 33.32
N LEU A 120 -4.76 -8.61 32.29
CA LEU A 120 -5.39 -8.11 31.07
C LEU A 120 -5.75 -9.26 30.11
N ASP A 121 -6.93 -9.17 29.50
CA ASP A 121 -7.37 -10.06 28.41
C ASP A 121 -6.37 -9.99 27.25
N LEU A 122 -5.79 -11.13 26.86
CA LEU A 122 -4.78 -11.20 25.82
C LEU A 122 -5.30 -10.91 24.42
N LYS A 123 -6.62 -10.92 24.18
CA LYS A 123 -7.18 -10.40 22.91
C LYS A 123 -6.97 -8.88 22.76
N LYS A 124 -6.74 -8.18 23.87
CA LYS A 124 -6.44 -6.74 23.96
C LYS A 124 -5.16 -6.46 24.77
N GLY A 125 -4.36 -7.49 24.98
CA GLY A 125 -3.15 -7.42 25.79
C GLY A 125 -2.04 -6.61 25.12
N CYS A 126 -0.97 -6.34 25.86
CA CYS A 126 0.16 -5.52 25.37
C CYS A 126 0.72 -5.96 24.00
N LYS A 127 0.66 -7.25 23.63
CA LYS A 127 1.13 -7.79 22.34
C LYS A 127 0.03 -8.07 21.32
N ALA A 128 -1.24 -7.82 21.65
CA ALA A 128 -2.38 -8.17 20.82
C ALA A 128 -2.65 -7.21 19.66
N CYS A 129 -2.08 -5.99 19.73
CA CYS A 129 -2.30 -4.98 18.72
C CYS A 129 -1.75 -5.45 17.34
N PRO A 130 -2.55 -5.37 16.27
CA PRO A 130 -2.11 -5.76 14.93
C PRO A 130 -0.93 -4.95 14.36
N LYS A 131 -0.67 -3.76 14.90
CA LYS A 131 0.48 -2.91 14.54
C LYS A 131 1.64 -3.03 15.53
N ASN A 132 1.63 -4.02 16.42
CA ASN A 132 2.70 -4.23 17.39
C ASN A 132 4.08 -4.26 16.70
N ARG A 133 5.09 -3.60 17.28
CA ARG A 133 6.48 -3.44 16.79
C ARG A 133 6.65 -2.53 15.58
N ASP A 134 5.61 -2.37 14.74
CA ASP A 134 5.60 -1.41 13.64
C ASP A 134 4.86 -0.09 14.00
N CYS A 135 4.27 -0.01 15.20
CA CYS A 135 3.45 1.12 15.63
C CYS A 135 4.27 2.39 15.89
N VAL A 136 3.91 3.49 15.21
CA VAL A 136 4.54 4.81 15.39
C VAL A 136 4.32 5.35 16.82
N ILE A 137 3.17 5.05 17.44
CA ILE A 137 2.88 5.47 18.82
C ILE A 137 3.84 4.82 19.82
N GLN A 138 4.18 3.54 19.64
CA GLN A 138 5.18 2.86 20.49
C GLN A 138 6.56 3.52 20.36
N LYS A 139 6.95 3.87 19.13
CA LYS A 139 8.22 4.58 18.87
C LYS A 139 8.22 5.97 19.54
N LEU A 140 7.12 6.71 19.45
CA LEU A 140 6.97 8.02 20.09
C LEU A 140 6.95 7.95 21.62
N ALA A 141 6.29 6.95 22.21
CA ALA A 141 6.26 6.75 23.66
C ALA A 141 7.67 6.47 24.21
N LYS A 142 8.46 5.65 23.49
CA LYS A 142 9.88 5.44 23.79
C LYS A 142 10.68 6.74 23.65
N LYS A 143 10.50 7.47 22.54
CA LYS A 143 11.18 8.76 22.27
C LYS A 143 10.93 9.81 23.36
N PHE A 144 9.71 9.92 23.88
CA PHE A 144 9.36 10.88 24.93
C PHE A 144 9.61 10.36 26.35
N HIS A 145 10.20 9.16 26.49
CA HIS A 145 10.46 8.50 27.76
C HIS A 145 9.22 8.49 28.67
N LEU A 146 8.09 8.03 28.14
CA LEU A 146 6.86 7.92 28.92
C LEU A 146 6.92 6.71 29.86
N SER A 147 6.75 6.96 31.15
CA SER A 147 6.61 5.93 32.19
C SER A 147 5.14 5.59 32.53
N GLY A 148 4.20 6.41 32.08
CA GLY A 148 2.76 6.25 32.31
C GLY A 148 1.97 7.45 31.78
N LEU A 149 0.66 7.44 32.04
CA LEU A 149 -0.22 8.59 31.84
C LEU A 149 -0.81 8.99 33.19
N ASP A 150 -0.97 10.30 33.41
CA ASP A 150 -1.55 10.82 34.66
C ASP A 150 -3.04 10.47 34.80
N ILE A 151 -3.72 10.29 33.67
CA ILE A 151 -5.14 9.89 33.60
C ILE A 151 -5.22 8.53 32.91
N GLU A 152 -5.87 7.58 33.58
CA GLU A 152 -6.14 6.26 33.03
C GLU A 152 -7.12 6.37 31.86
N VAL A 153 -6.74 5.74 30.75
CA VAL A 153 -7.54 5.71 29.54
C VAL A 153 -8.50 4.53 29.59
N LYS A 154 -9.80 4.82 29.70
CA LYS A 154 -10.84 3.80 29.55
C LYS A 154 -11.08 3.53 28.07
N GLU A 155 -11.06 2.27 27.64
CA GLU A 155 -11.38 1.88 26.26
C GLU A 155 -12.77 2.38 25.83
N ARG A 156 -12.94 2.63 24.52
CA ARG A 156 -14.20 3.16 23.97
C ARG A 156 -15.33 2.12 23.98
N GLY A 157 -15.01 0.83 23.90
CA GLY A 157 -16.00 -0.25 23.86
C GLY A 157 -16.73 -0.32 22.52
N LEU A 158 -16.07 0.06 21.43
CA LEU A 158 -16.65 0.00 20.08
C LEU A 158 -16.59 -1.42 19.54
N GLU A 159 -17.59 -1.81 18.75
CA GLU A 159 -17.61 -3.08 18.03
C GLU A 159 -16.58 -3.10 16.90
N GLU A 160 -15.97 -4.27 16.69
CA GLU A 160 -15.10 -4.53 15.53
C GLU A 160 -15.95 -4.81 14.28
N ILE A 161 -15.64 -4.13 13.18
CA ILE A 161 -16.39 -4.30 11.93
C ILE A 161 -15.54 -5.12 10.95
N LYS A 162 -16.10 -6.22 10.46
CA LYS A 162 -15.44 -7.11 9.50
C LYS A 162 -15.75 -6.67 8.07
N GLU A 163 -14.73 -6.24 7.35
CA GLU A 163 -14.76 -6.08 5.90
C GLU A 163 -14.25 -7.37 5.23
N PRO A 164 -14.45 -7.59 3.92
CA PRO A 164 -14.06 -8.85 3.28
C PRO A 164 -12.57 -9.20 3.38
N PHE A 165 -11.70 -8.18 3.43
CA PHE A 165 -10.23 -8.36 3.39
C PHE A 165 -9.52 -7.85 4.65
N PHE A 166 -10.20 -7.09 5.52
CA PHE A 166 -9.59 -6.49 6.71
C PHE A 166 -10.65 -6.22 7.78
N VAL A 167 -10.20 -5.96 9.00
CA VAL A 167 -11.03 -5.60 10.14
C VAL A 167 -10.83 -4.12 10.46
N ARG A 168 -11.92 -3.47 10.88
CA ARG A 168 -11.94 -2.10 11.40
C ARG A 168 -12.19 -2.14 12.91
N ASP A 169 -11.19 -1.73 13.69
CA ASP A 169 -11.31 -1.55 15.13
C ASP A 169 -11.00 -0.10 15.53
N TYR A 170 -12.08 0.67 15.71
CA TYR A 170 -11.99 2.08 16.09
C TYR A 170 -11.59 2.30 17.56
N ASN A 171 -11.43 1.25 18.37
CA ASN A 171 -10.82 1.38 19.70
C ASN A 171 -9.35 1.82 19.58
N TYR A 172 -8.64 1.44 18.52
CA TYR A 172 -7.25 1.87 18.27
C TYR A 172 -7.13 3.24 17.57
N CYS A 173 -8.24 3.91 17.23
CA CYS A 173 -8.22 5.06 16.34
C CYS A 173 -7.83 6.36 17.06
N ILE A 174 -6.84 7.07 16.54
CA ILE A 174 -6.36 8.36 17.06
C ILE A 174 -6.92 9.58 16.31
N LEU A 175 -7.97 9.43 15.51
CA LEU A 175 -8.64 10.53 14.79
C LEU A 175 -7.69 11.39 13.92
N CYS A 176 -6.71 10.74 13.29
CA CYS A 176 -5.72 11.42 12.44
C CYS A 176 -6.24 11.75 11.02
N SER A 177 -7.44 11.25 10.67
CA SER A 177 -8.13 11.42 9.38
C SER A 177 -7.33 11.00 8.14
N LYS A 178 -6.25 10.22 8.29
CA LYS A 178 -5.45 9.72 7.16
C LYS A 178 -6.27 8.80 6.24
N CYS A 179 -7.04 7.89 6.81
CA CYS A 179 -7.88 6.95 6.06
C CYS A 179 -8.97 7.64 5.21
N ILE A 180 -9.61 8.67 5.76
CA ILE A 180 -10.64 9.45 5.06
C ILE A 180 -9.99 10.20 3.90
N ARG A 181 -8.89 10.93 4.18
CA ARG A 181 -8.19 11.75 3.18
C ARG A 181 -7.60 10.92 2.05
N ILE A 182 -6.95 9.79 2.33
CA ILE A 182 -6.45 8.94 1.24
C ILE A 182 -7.60 8.39 0.38
N CYS A 183 -8.74 8.03 0.99
CA CYS A 183 -9.90 7.53 0.26
C CYS A 183 -10.58 8.61 -0.59
N HIS A 184 -10.61 9.84 -0.09
CA HIS A 184 -11.23 10.96 -0.78
C HIS A 184 -10.30 11.60 -1.81
N GLU A 185 -9.10 12.04 -1.40
CA GLU A 185 -8.18 12.86 -2.19
C GLU A 185 -7.30 12.03 -3.13
N LYS A 186 -6.92 10.80 -2.75
CA LYS A 186 -6.04 9.95 -3.57
C LYS A 186 -6.77 8.84 -4.31
N ARG A 187 -7.85 8.29 -3.74
CA ARG A 187 -8.62 7.22 -4.38
C ARG A 187 -9.83 7.72 -5.16
N LEU A 188 -10.25 8.97 -4.94
CA LEU A 188 -11.43 9.58 -5.54
C LEU A 188 -12.66 8.66 -5.41
N GLN A 189 -12.86 8.16 -4.18
CA GLN A 189 -13.90 7.20 -3.84
C GLN A 189 -14.83 7.72 -2.74
N GLY A 190 -14.27 8.29 -1.65
CA GLY A 190 -15.06 8.87 -0.56
C GLY A 190 -15.82 7.89 0.35
N SER A 191 -15.65 6.57 0.15
CA SER A 191 -16.36 5.54 0.93
C SER A 191 -15.86 5.38 2.37
N CYS A 192 -14.65 5.86 2.68
CA CYS A 192 -14.09 5.79 4.03
C CYS A 192 -14.65 6.92 4.90
N ILE A 193 -15.77 6.65 5.56
CA ILE A 193 -16.41 7.59 6.49
C ILE A 193 -16.03 7.21 7.93
N ALA A 194 -15.53 8.17 8.71
CA ALA A 194 -15.34 7.97 10.14
C ALA A 194 -16.64 8.33 10.88
N TYR A 195 -17.40 7.32 11.28
CA TYR A 195 -18.53 7.52 12.17
C TYR A 195 -18.02 7.64 13.61
N LEU A 196 -18.21 8.82 14.21
CA LEU A 196 -17.91 9.08 15.62
C LEU A 196 -19.16 9.10 16.50
N LYS A 197 -20.34 8.78 15.95
CA LYS A 197 -21.57 8.72 16.73
C LYS A 197 -21.70 7.36 17.43
N ILE A 198 -21.64 7.43 18.76
CA ILE A 198 -21.98 6.32 19.66
C ILE A 198 -23.49 6.04 19.48
N GLY A 199 -23.85 4.78 19.24
CA GLY A 199 -25.24 4.31 19.29
C GLY A 199 -25.98 4.18 17.96
N THR A 200 -25.33 4.39 16.81
CA THR A 200 -25.90 4.10 15.48
C THR A 200 -25.08 3.03 14.76
N HIS A 201 -25.75 2.13 14.03
CA HIS A 201 -25.11 1.16 13.14
C HIS A 201 -24.07 1.85 12.25
N ILE A 202 -22.83 1.35 12.25
CA ILE A 202 -21.77 1.83 11.37
C ILE A 202 -21.80 0.96 10.11
N PRO A 203 -22.17 1.51 8.94
CA PRO A 203 -22.25 0.72 7.72
C PRO A 203 -20.88 0.16 7.32
N SER A 204 -20.91 -0.96 6.60
CA SER A 204 -19.71 -1.50 5.97
C SER A 204 -19.17 -0.50 4.94
N PHE A 205 -17.86 -0.48 4.74
CA PHE A 205 -17.30 0.35 3.67
C PHE A 205 -17.78 -0.13 2.30
N LEU A 206 -18.07 -1.43 2.13
CA LEU A 206 -18.64 -1.95 0.89
C LEU A 206 -19.99 -1.33 0.53
N GLU A 207 -20.89 -1.18 1.50
CA GLU A 207 -22.19 -0.52 1.30
C GLU A 207 -22.03 0.94 0.85
N GLU A 208 -21.00 1.61 1.35
CA GLU A 208 -20.60 2.97 0.93
C GLU A 208 -19.81 3.01 -0.39
N GLY A 209 -19.76 1.89 -1.12
CA GLY A 209 -19.13 1.79 -2.45
C GLY A 209 -17.61 1.57 -2.42
N CYS A 210 -17.02 1.14 -1.30
CA CYS A 210 -15.58 0.84 -1.23
C CYS A 210 -15.16 -0.26 -2.21
N LYS A 211 -14.02 -0.02 -2.89
CA LYS A 211 -13.40 -0.97 -3.83
C LYS A 211 -12.33 -1.86 -3.19
N SER A 212 -12.19 -1.84 -1.87
CA SER A 212 -11.22 -2.64 -1.10
C SER A 212 -9.76 -2.49 -1.58
N CYS A 213 -9.32 -1.27 -1.89
CA CYS A 213 -7.95 -1.02 -2.33
C CYS A 213 -6.89 -1.20 -1.23
N GLY A 214 -7.28 -1.10 0.05
CA GLY A 214 -6.37 -1.24 1.19
C GLY A 214 -5.57 0.00 1.56
N SER A 215 -5.68 1.13 0.82
CA SER A 215 -4.90 2.33 1.10
C SER A 215 -5.13 2.90 2.51
N CYS A 216 -6.34 2.74 3.07
CA CYS A 216 -6.63 3.11 4.46
C CYS A 216 -5.89 2.24 5.50
N LEU A 217 -5.64 0.97 5.18
CA LEU A 217 -4.88 0.03 6.01
C LEU A 217 -3.39 0.37 5.96
N ASP A 218 -2.86 0.64 4.76
CA ASP A 218 -1.44 0.92 4.56
C ASP A 218 -1.00 2.23 5.22
N ILE A 219 -1.85 3.27 5.20
CA ILE A 219 -1.54 4.58 5.78
C ILE A 219 -1.83 4.68 7.30
N CYS A 220 -2.57 3.72 7.89
CA CYS A 220 -3.00 3.84 9.27
C CYS A 220 -1.80 3.72 10.24
N PRO A 221 -1.57 4.72 11.12
CA PRO A 221 -0.47 4.67 12.07
C PRO A 221 -0.76 3.76 13.28
N THR A 222 -1.98 3.23 13.40
CA THR A 222 -2.43 2.41 14.53
C THR A 222 -3.09 1.12 14.04
N GLY A 223 -3.40 0.21 14.98
CA GLY A 223 -4.08 -1.06 14.68
C GLY A 223 -5.55 -0.95 14.29
N THR A 224 -6.03 0.23 13.86
CA THR A 224 -7.45 0.43 13.51
C THR A 224 -7.85 -0.34 12.26
N PHE A 225 -6.96 -0.45 11.29
CA PHE A 225 -7.18 -1.25 10.09
C PHE A 225 -6.12 -2.34 10.03
N TYR A 226 -6.54 -3.59 9.95
CA TYR A 226 -5.62 -4.72 9.90
C TYR A 226 -6.23 -5.90 9.17
N ASN A 227 -5.40 -6.68 8.48
CA ASN A 227 -5.82 -7.94 7.90
C ASN A 227 -5.38 -9.07 8.85
N PRO A 228 -6.30 -9.86 9.43
CA PRO A 228 -5.95 -10.92 10.37
C PRO A 228 -5.12 -12.05 9.76
N LYS A 229 -5.04 -12.13 8.42
CA LYS A 229 -4.20 -13.09 7.69
C LYS A 229 -2.78 -12.59 7.44
N GLU A 230 -2.50 -11.30 7.65
CA GLU A 230 -1.15 -10.76 7.45
C GLU A 230 -0.27 -11.09 8.66
N GLU A 231 0.96 -11.52 8.36
CA GLU A 231 2.01 -11.68 9.36
C GLU A 231 3.05 -10.56 9.24
N GLU A 232 3.84 -10.35 10.29
CA GLU A 232 4.99 -9.46 10.24
C GLU A 232 6.12 -10.13 9.43
N PRO A 233 6.60 -9.51 8.34
CA PRO A 233 7.62 -10.11 7.49
C PRO A 233 9.03 -10.00 8.10
N ASP A 234 9.91 -10.93 7.74
CA ASP A 234 11.33 -10.89 8.10
C ASP A 234 12.09 -9.84 7.28
N TYR A 235 11.74 -9.72 5.99
CA TYR A 235 12.29 -8.75 5.06
C TYR A 235 11.33 -8.44 3.91
N TRP A 236 11.65 -7.39 3.15
CA TRP A 236 10.86 -6.92 2.00
C TRP A 236 11.65 -7.07 0.70
N VAL A 237 10.97 -7.51 -0.36
CA VAL A 237 11.53 -7.66 -1.71
C VAL A 237 10.67 -6.89 -2.70
N LYS A 238 11.29 -6.19 -3.67
CA LYS A 238 10.55 -5.50 -4.73
C LYS A 238 10.06 -6.49 -5.79
N GLY A 239 8.86 -6.25 -6.32
CA GLY A 239 8.27 -7.07 -7.37
C GLY A 239 7.27 -6.31 -8.23
N LEU A 240 6.61 -7.02 -9.14
CA LEU A 240 5.58 -6.48 -10.03
C LEU A 240 4.28 -7.26 -9.90
N CYS A 241 3.17 -6.55 -10.01
CA CYS A 241 1.83 -7.14 -9.95
C CYS A 241 1.54 -7.98 -11.21
N PRO A 242 1.23 -9.29 -11.09
CA PRO A 242 1.03 -10.18 -12.24
C PRO A 242 -0.39 -10.10 -12.84
N TYR A 243 -1.26 -9.21 -12.36
CA TYR A 243 -2.69 -9.24 -12.71
C TYR A 243 -3.07 -8.55 -14.02
N CYS A 244 -2.82 -7.26 -14.15
CA CYS A 244 -3.23 -6.48 -15.33
C CYS A 244 -2.01 -5.84 -16.00
N GLY A 245 -2.19 -5.27 -17.19
CA GLY A 245 -1.11 -4.68 -17.97
C GLY A 245 -0.53 -3.37 -17.42
N THR A 246 -1.04 -2.84 -16.31
CA THR A 246 -0.53 -1.59 -15.71
C THR A 246 0.88 -1.74 -15.13
N GLY A 247 1.26 -2.93 -14.65
CA GLY A 247 2.59 -3.15 -14.08
C GLY A 247 2.84 -2.43 -12.75
N CYS A 248 1.87 -2.45 -11.83
CA CYS A 248 2.05 -1.84 -10.50
C CYS A 248 3.25 -2.46 -9.78
N ALA A 249 4.14 -1.61 -9.26
CA ALA A 249 5.27 -2.05 -8.45
C ALA A 249 4.83 -2.36 -7.02
N LEU A 250 5.41 -3.43 -6.47
CA LEU A 250 5.06 -4.02 -5.20
C LEU A 250 6.28 -4.12 -4.30
N GLU A 251 6.04 -4.06 -3.00
CA GLU A 251 6.93 -4.62 -1.98
C GLU A 251 6.25 -5.86 -1.38
N LEU A 252 6.95 -6.99 -1.45
CA LEU A 252 6.53 -8.30 -0.97
C LEU A 252 7.21 -8.56 0.38
N GLY A 253 6.41 -8.67 1.44
CA GLY A 253 6.88 -9.07 2.76
C GLY A 253 7.00 -10.59 2.82
N VAL A 254 8.21 -11.08 3.09
CA VAL A 254 8.53 -12.51 3.10
C VAL A 254 8.82 -12.96 4.52
N LYS A 255 8.30 -14.13 4.89
CA LYS A 255 8.58 -14.83 6.14
C LYS A 255 8.54 -16.33 5.91
N ASP A 256 9.53 -17.06 6.42
CA ASP A 256 9.65 -18.51 6.23
C ASP A 256 9.48 -18.93 4.74
N GLU A 257 10.16 -18.21 3.84
CA GLU A 257 10.10 -18.39 2.36
C GLU A 257 8.70 -18.21 1.73
N ARG A 258 7.72 -17.71 2.49
CA ARG A 258 6.36 -17.41 2.01
C ARG A 258 6.11 -15.92 1.94
N ILE A 259 5.31 -15.50 0.96
CA ILE A 259 4.80 -14.12 0.91
C ILE A 259 3.67 -14.01 1.94
N VAL A 260 3.80 -13.13 2.92
CA VAL A 260 2.83 -12.95 4.01
C VAL A 260 2.12 -11.60 4.00
N LYS A 261 2.67 -10.62 3.28
CA LYS A 261 2.15 -9.26 3.22
C LYS A 261 2.56 -8.56 1.94
N ILE A 262 1.73 -7.64 1.45
CA ILE A 262 2.03 -6.87 0.23
C ILE A 262 1.64 -5.41 0.46
N ARG A 263 2.46 -4.50 -0.06
CA ARG A 263 2.13 -3.08 -0.20
C ARG A 263 2.67 -2.55 -1.53
N GLY A 264 2.22 -1.37 -1.95
CA GLY A 264 2.72 -0.76 -3.18
C GLY A 264 4.05 -0.05 -2.97
N ASP A 265 4.96 -0.16 -3.94
CA ASP A 265 6.19 0.64 -3.95
C ASP A 265 5.86 2.10 -4.32
N LYS A 266 6.18 3.03 -3.43
CA LYS A 266 5.96 4.48 -3.62
C LYS A 266 6.76 5.07 -4.80
N GLN A 267 7.77 4.37 -5.30
CA GLN A 267 8.60 4.78 -6.44
C GLN A 267 8.15 4.17 -7.78
N GLY A 268 7.14 3.29 -7.76
CA GLY A 268 6.63 2.66 -8.98
C GLY A 268 5.66 3.53 -9.76
N ILE A 269 5.25 3.04 -10.94
CA ILE A 269 4.23 3.66 -11.81
C ILE A 269 2.91 3.98 -11.09
N ASN A 270 2.63 3.24 -10.03
CA ASN A 270 1.43 3.34 -9.21
C ASN A 270 1.59 4.25 -7.99
N ASN A 271 2.76 4.84 -7.73
CA ASN A 271 3.03 5.70 -6.57
C ASN A 271 2.61 5.07 -5.23
N GLY A 272 2.78 3.76 -5.08
CA GLY A 272 2.37 3.01 -3.89
C GLY A 272 0.89 2.59 -3.86
N GLU A 273 0.07 3.04 -4.79
CA GLU A 273 -1.35 2.70 -4.86
C GLU A 273 -1.57 1.30 -5.44
N LEU A 274 -2.51 0.54 -4.87
CA LEU A 274 -2.89 -0.77 -5.39
C LEU A 274 -4.40 -0.88 -5.57
N CYS A 275 -4.83 -1.91 -6.32
CA CYS A 275 -6.21 -2.38 -6.31
C CYS A 275 -6.33 -3.62 -5.41
N VAL A 276 -7.57 -4.01 -5.10
CA VAL A 276 -7.86 -5.19 -4.27
C VAL A 276 -7.09 -6.44 -4.71
N LYS A 277 -6.96 -6.67 -6.02
CA LYS A 277 -6.25 -7.84 -6.58
C LYS A 277 -4.77 -7.81 -6.19
N GLY A 278 -4.09 -6.70 -6.47
CA GLY A 278 -2.66 -6.56 -6.17
C GLY A 278 -2.37 -6.54 -4.67
N ARG A 279 -3.26 -5.94 -3.86
CA ARG A 279 -3.05 -5.78 -2.42
C ARG A 279 -3.35 -7.04 -1.61
N PHE A 280 -4.37 -7.81 -1.98
CA PHE A 280 -4.85 -8.95 -1.19
C PHE A 280 -4.83 -10.28 -1.94
N GLY A 281 -4.94 -10.27 -3.27
CA GLY A 281 -5.10 -11.52 -4.04
C GLY A 281 -3.83 -12.37 -4.14
N ILE A 282 -2.65 -11.76 -4.18
CA ILE A 282 -1.39 -12.48 -4.45
C ILE A 282 -1.03 -13.46 -3.34
N VAL A 283 -1.14 -13.02 -2.08
CA VAL A 283 -0.86 -13.86 -0.91
C VAL A 283 -1.75 -15.09 -0.90
N GLU A 284 -3.03 -14.95 -1.26
CA GLU A 284 -4.00 -16.04 -1.25
C GLU A 284 -3.68 -17.12 -2.30
N PHE A 285 -3.37 -16.76 -3.54
CA PHE A 285 -3.15 -17.77 -4.58
C PHE A 285 -1.76 -18.41 -4.52
N VAL A 286 -0.72 -17.65 -4.14
CA VAL A 286 0.66 -18.18 -4.08
C VAL A 286 0.80 -19.23 -2.97
N ASN A 287 0.08 -19.02 -1.86
CA ASN A 287 0.08 -19.92 -0.70
C ASN A 287 -1.14 -20.87 -0.68
N SER A 288 -1.90 -20.96 -1.77
CA SER A 288 -3.06 -21.84 -1.84
C SER A 288 -2.64 -23.30 -1.71
N LYS A 289 -3.40 -24.07 -0.93
CA LYS A 289 -3.24 -25.53 -0.82
C LYS A 289 -3.58 -26.27 -2.13
N GLU A 290 -4.25 -25.59 -3.06
CA GLU A 290 -4.57 -26.13 -4.39
C GLU A 290 -3.43 -25.93 -5.40
N ARG A 291 -2.35 -25.25 -5.00
CA ARG A 291 -1.19 -25.03 -5.88
C ARG A 291 -0.54 -26.38 -6.20
N LEU A 292 -0.28 -26.60 -7.49
CA LEU A 292 0.45 -27.80 -7.93
C LEU A 292 1.93 -27.66 -7.58
N GLU A 293 2.45 -28.63 -6.82
CA GLU A 293 3.84 -28.67 -6.34
C GLU A 293 4.69 -29.70 -7.07
N SER A 294 4.07 -30.61 -7.84
CA SER A 294 4.76 -31.66 -8.59
C SER A 294 4.08 -31.94 -9.95
N PRO A 295 4.82 -32.51 -10.92
CA PRO A 295 4.23 -32.99 -12.15
C PRO A 295 3.17 -34.09 -11.90
N LEU A 296 2.10 -34.06 -12.68
CA LEU A 296 0.99 -35.02 -12.57
C LEU A 296 0.78 -35.80 -13.88
N LEU A 297 0.53 -37.10 -13.78
CA LEU A 297 0.15 -37.97 -14.88
C LEU A 297 -1.30 -38.40 -14.75
N LYS A 298 -2.09 -38.28 -15.82
CA LYS A 298 -3.45 -38.81 -15.85
C LYS A 298 -3.44 -40.31 -16.15
N LYS A 299 -3.93 -41.14 -15.23
CA LYS A 299 -4.08 -42.59 -15.37
C LYS A 299 -5.48 -43.01 -14.94
N ASN A 300 -6.20 -43.72 -15.81
CA ASN A 300 -7.57 -44.20 -15.56
C ASN A 300 -8.54 -43.10 -15.08
N GLY A 301 -8.43 -41.89 -15.64
CA GLY A 301 -9.28 -40.76 -15.28
C GLY A 301 -8.76 -39.89 -14.13
N SER A 302 -7.83 -40.37 -13.32
CA SER A 302 -7.30 -39.66 -12.15
C SER A 302 -5.87 -39.16 -12.35
N PHE A 303 -5.49 -38.06 -11.71
CA PHE A 303 -4.12 -37.55 -11.71
C PHE A 303 -3.31 -38.15 -10.56
N ILE A 304 -2.10 -38.64 -10.87
CA ILE A 304 -1.14 -39.15 -9.89
C ILE A 304 0.17 -38.36 -9.98
N PRO A 305 0.81 -38.00 -8.85
CA PRO A 305 2.14 -37.37 -8.86
C PRO A 305 3.20 -38.27 -9.47
N ILE A 306 4.11 -37.70 -10.25
CA ILE A 306 5.27 -38.39 -10.83
C ILE A 306 6.54 -37.54 -10.72
N SER A 307 7.70 -38.15 -10.94
CA SER A 307 8.99 -37.44 -10.96
C SER A 307 9.12 -36.52 -12.19
N TRP A 308 10.02 -35.54 -12.12
CA TRP A 308 10.33 -34.68 -13.26
C TRP A 308 10.98 -35.47 -14.40
N GLU A 309 11.82 -36.44 -14.08
CA GLU A 309 12.48 -37.33 -15.03
C GLU A 309 11.46 -38.15 -15.83
N ASP A 310 10.49 -38.76 -15.14
CA ASP A 310 9.42 -39.53 -15.78
C ASP A 310 8.52 -38.62 -16.63
N ALA A 311 8.15 -37.44 -16.11
CA ALA A 311 7.30 -36.49 -16.81
C ALA A 311 7.94 -36.05 -18.13
N ILE A 312 9.21 -35.62 -18.08
CA ILE A 312 9.98 -35.20 -19.24
C ILE A 312 10.19 -36.37 -20.20
N GLY A 313 10.51 -37.57 -19.70
CA GLY A 313 10.68 -38.77 -20.51
C GLY A 313 9.42 -39.14 -21.29
N ILE A 314 8.25 -39.12 -20.65
CA ILE A 314 6.95 -39.37 -21.28
C ILE A 314 6.65 -38.30 -22.34
N ILE A 315 6.86 -37.02 -22.01
CA ILE A 315 6.65 -35.90 -22.95
C ILE A 315 7.55 -36.07 -24.18
N CYS A 316 8.85 -36.29 -23.99
CA CYS A 316 9.79 -36.49 -25.09
C CYS A 316 9.42 -37.70 -25.98
N LYS A 317 9.05 -38.83 -25.36
CA LYS A 317 8.60 -40.02 -26.10
C LYS A 317 7.38 -39.72 -26.96
N ASN A 318 6.41 -39.01 -26.41
CA ASN A 318 5.17 -38.67 -27.10
C ASN A 318 5.36 -37.60 -28.18
N LEU A 319 6.35 -36.70 -28.06
CA LEU A 319 6.58 -35.65 -29.05
C LEU A 319 7.42 -36.09 -30.25
N LYS A 320 8.33 -37.08 -30.11
CA LYS A 320 9.32 -37.49 -31.14
C LYS A 320 8.74 -37.76 -32.54
N GLY A 321 7.50 -38.22 -32.65
CA GLY A 321 6.83 -38.52 -33.94
C GLY A 321 6.02 -37.38 -34.56
N HIS A 322 5.89 -36.23 -33.90
CA HIS A 322 4.94 -35.18 -34.26
C HIS A 322 5.60 -33.82 -34.56
N MET A 323 6.91 -33.81 -34.82
CA MET A 323 7.64 -32.59 -35.18
C MET A 323 7.00 -31.89 -36.39
N GLY A 324 6.93 -30.55 -36.35
CA GLY A 324 6.24 -29.71 -37.33
C GLY A 324 4.71 -29.70 -37.24
N LYS A 325 4.10 -30.62 -36.47
CA LYS A 325 2.64 -30.74 -36.32
C LYS A 325 2.12 -30.30 -34.94
N ILE A 326 3.02 -29.91 -34.05
CA ILE A 326 2.68 -29.49 -32.68
C ILE A 326 2.34 -28.00 -32.65
N GLY A 327 1.36 -27.63 -31.83
CA GLY A 327 1.04 -26.25 -31.47
C GLY A 327 1.53 -25.91 -30.06
N VAL A 328 2.00 -24.68 -29.85
CA VAL A 328 2.47 -24.20 -28.54
C VAL A 328 1.79 -22.88 -28.21
N ILE A 329 1.32 -22.73 -26.97
CA ILE A 329 0.64 -21.52 -26.51
C ILE A 329 1.47 -20.90 -25.38
N GLY A 330 1.97 -19.69 -25.61
CA GLY A 330 2.61 -18.86 -24.59
C GLY A 330 1.59 -18.16 -23.69
N SER A 331 2.07 -17.54 -22.61
CA SER A 331 1.20 -16.91 -21.61
C SER A 331 1.66 -15.49 -21.26
N ALA A 332 0.71 -14.54 -21.22
CA ALA A 332 0.99 -13.17 -20.74
C ALA A 332 1.23 -13.11 -19.21
N LYS A 333 1.09 -14.25 -18.52
CA LYS A 333 1.42 -14.38 -17.10
C LYS A 333 2.85 -14.87 -16.86
N CYS A 334 3.49 -15.40 -17.91
CA CYS A 334 4.90 -15.72 -17.89
C CYS A 334 5.74 -14.48 -18.18
N THR A 335 7.01 -14.56 -17.82
CA THR A 335 8.02 -13.56 -18.16
C THR A 335 8.31 -13.52 -19.66
N ASN A 336 8.98 -12.46 -20.11
CA ASN A 336 9.39 -12.35 -21.51
C ASN A 336 10.47 -13.38 -21.86
N GLU A 337 11.32 -13.71 -20.90
CA GLU A 337 12.36 -14.73 -20.97
C GLU A 337 11.75 -16.11 -21.18
N GLU A 338 10.74 -16.48 -20.39
CA GLU A 338 10.01 -17.74 -20.55
C GLU A 338 9.30 -17.81 -21.91
N ASN A 339 8.62 -16.75 -22.33
CA ASN A 339 7.98 -16.71 -23.65
C ASN A 339 9.02 -16.78 -24.80
N PHE A 340 10.20 -16.19 -24.62
CA PHE A 340 11.31 -16.32 -25.55
C PHE A 340 11.82 -17.77 -25.61
N LEU A 341 11.94 -18.46 -24.48
CA LEU A 341 12.31 -19.88 -24.44
C LEU A 341 11.23 -20.76 -25.09
N ILE A 342 9.95 -20.49 -24.84
CA ILE A 342 8.82 -21.20 -25.43
C ILE A 342 8.85 -21.10 -26.96
N GLN A 343 9.00 -19.89 -27.51
CA GLN A 343 9.03 -19.74 -28.97
C GLN A 343 10.30 -20.39 -29.58
N LYS A 344 11.43 -20.34 -28.87
CA LYS A 344 12.69 -20.95 -29.31
C LYS A 344 12.56 -22.48 -29.32
N PHE A 345 11.97 -23.05 -28.27
CA PHE A 345 11.67 -24.47 -28.18
C PHE A 345 10.76 -24.92 -29.34
N ALA A 346 9.67 -24.20 -29.58
CA ALA A 346 8.75 -24.52 -30.67
C ALA A 346 9.43 -24.47 -32.06
N ARG A 347 10.16 -23.39 -32.37
CA ARG A 347 10.78 -23.22 -33.69
C ARG A 347 12.00 -24.13 -33.90
N LEU A 348 12.90 -24.19 -32.93
CA LEU A 348 14.19 -24.87 -33.10
C LEU A 348 14.12 -26.35 -32.77
N VAL A 349 13.33 -26.74 -31.76
CA VAL A 349 13.25 -28.15 -31.31
C VAL A 349 12.04 -28.82 -31.95
N LEU A 350 10.84 -28.24 -31.81
CA LEU A 350 9.63 -28.84 -32.35
C LEU A 350 9.43 -28.63 -33.86
N LYS A 351 10.28 -27.81 -34.49
CA LYS A 351 10.26 -27.47 -35.93
C LYS A 351 8.91 -26.95 -36.41
N THR A 352 8.22 -26.18 -35.57
CA THR A 352 6.89 -25.63 -35.86
C THR A 352 6.88 -24.12 -35.68
N ASN A 353 6.11 -23.43 -36.53
CA ASN A 353 5.73 -22.03 -36.35
C ASN A 353 4.31 -21.88 -35.77
N ASN A 354 3.66 -23.00 -35.42
CA ASN A 354 2.34 -23.00 -34.82
C ASN A 354 2.46 -22.60 -33.34
N ILE A 355 2.71 -21.31 -33.12
CA ILE A 355 2.88 -20.71 -31.80
C ILE A 355 1.85 -19.60 -31.69
N ASP A 356 1.11 -19.59 -30.59
CA ASP A 356 0.16 -18.52 -30.33
C ASP A 356 0.24 -18.03 -28.88
N HIS A 357 -0.52 -16.99 -28.58
CA HIS A 357 -0.48 -16.30 -27.29
C HIS A 357 -1.87 -15.73 -26.97
N CYS A 358 -2.19 -15.54 -25.69
CA CYS A 358 -3.48 -14.99 -25.28
C CYS A 358 -3.79 -13.60 -25.88
N ALA A 359 -2.75 -12.85 -26.30
CA ALA A 359 -2.89 -11.59 -27.03
C ALA A 359 -3.67 -11.71 -28.35
N ARG A 360 -3.74 -12.92 -28.94
CA ARG A 360 -4.54 -13.18 -30.14
C ARG A 360 -5.99 -12.74 -29.97
N LEU A 361 -6.57 -13.00 -28.81
CA LEU A 361 -7.98 -12.73 -28.52
C LEU A 361 -8.21 -11.26 -28.11
N CYS A 362 -7.24 -10.62 -27.47
CA CYS A 362 -7.46 -9.32 -26.82
C CYS A 362 -6.97 -8.12 -27.64
N HIS A 363 -5.81 -8.21 -28.30
CA HIS A 363 -5.14 -7.04 -28.91
C HIS A 363 -4.50 -7.31 -30.28
N SER A 364 -4.85 -8.42 -30.94
CA SER A 364 -4.33 -8.72 -32.28
C SER A 364 -4.76 -7.68 -33.32
N SER A 365 -6.02 -7.25 -33.29
CA SER A 365 -6.54 -6.19 -34.16
C SER A 365 -5.83 -4.85 -33.90
N THR A 366 -5.57 -4.52 -32.64
CA THR A 366 -4.78 -3.33 -32.26
C THR A 366 -3.38 -3.38 -32.85
N ALA A 367 -2.68 -4.52 -32.68
CA ALA A 367 -1.32 -4.69 -33.18
C ALA A 367 -1.25 -4.52 -34.71
N THR A 368 -2.20 -5.11 -35.44
CA THR A 368 -2.29 -4.98 -36.90
C THR A 368 -2.59 -3.54 -37.33
N ALA A 369 -3.63 -2.93 -36.76
CA ALA A 369 -4.09 -1.60 -37.17
C ALA A 369 -3.05 -0.50 -36.89
N LEU A 370 -2.39 -0.54 -35.72
CA LEU A 370 -1.34 0.42 -35.39
C LEU A 370 -0.06 0.18 -36.19
N SER A 371 0.29 -1.07 -36.50
CA SER A 371 1.43 -1.34 -37.39
C SER A 371 1.19 -0.76 -38.79
N MET A 372 -0.02 -0.94 -39.33
CA MET A 372 -0.39 -0.38 -40.64
C MET A 372 -0.45 1.14 -40.64
N SER A 373 -0.91 1.76 -39.54
CA SER A 373 -1.14 3.21 -39.47
C SER A 373 0.08 4.01 -39.02
N LEU A 374 0.82 3.52 -38.02
CA LEU A 374 1.90 4.24 -37.32
C LEU A 374 3.26 3.54 -37.42
N GLY A 375 3.32 2.32 -37.94
CA GLY A 375 4.57 1.54 -38.06
C GLY A 375 5.01 0.80 -36.79
N TYR A 376 4.23 0.84 -35.70
CA TYR A 376 4.50 0.08 -34.48
C TYR A 376 3.22 -0.43 -33.81
N SER A 377 3.33 -1.52 -33.03
CA SER A 377 2.20 -2.27 -32.47
C SER A 377 2.13 -2.15 -30.94
N ALA A 378 2.15 -0.93 -30.40
CA ALA A 378 2.20 -0.71 -28.94
C ALA A 378 1.42 0.54 -28.52
N MET A 379 1.31 0.73 -27.20
CA MET A 379 0.81 1.98 -26.62
C MET A 379 1.68 3.17 -27.04
N THR A 380 1.04 4.32 -27.28
CA THR A 380 1.68 5.49 -27.92
C THR A 380 2.19 6.54 -26.93
N ASN A 381 1.75 6.49 -25.66
CA ASN A 381 2.00 7.51 -24.63
C ASN A 381 2.22 6.86 -23.27
N SER A 382 2.81 7.59 -22.31
CA SER A 382 2.99 7.09 -20.95
C SER A 382 1.71 7.19 -20.12
N ILE A 383 1.65 6.44 -19.01
CA ILE A 383 0.48 6.42 -18.11
C ILE A 383 0.35 7.77 -17.37
N GLU A 384 1.47 8.41 -17.06
CA GLU A 384 1.53 9.68 -16.35
C GLU A 384 0.89 10.82 -17.15
N GLU A 385 0.98 10.79 -18.48
CA GLU A 385 0.39 11.81 -19.35
C GLU A 385 -1.14 11.86 -19.28
N ILE A 386 -1.79 10.77 -18.85
CA ILE A 386 -3.26 10.68 -18.74
C ILE A 386 -3.78 11.79 -17.80
N GLN A 387 -3.12 12.03 -16.68
CA GLN A 387 -3.58 12.98 -15.66
C GLN A 387 -3.47 14.45 -16.11
N GLU A 388 -2.75 14.74 -17.19
CA GLU A 388 -2.58 16.09 -17.76
C GLU A 388 -3.43 16.30 -19.04
N SER A 389 -4.15 15.27 -19.47
CA SER A 389 -4.99 15.34 -20.68
C SER A 389 -6.20 16.26 -20.48
N LYS A 390 -6.46 17.15 -21.44
CA LYS A 390 -7.62 18.07 -21.42
C LYS A 390 -8.92 17.42 -21.90
N THR A 391 -8.80 16.38 -22.73
CA THR A 391 -9.92 15.58 -23.24
C THR A 391 -9.48 14.13 -23.28
N ILE A 392 -10.31 13.23 -22.78
CA ILE A 392 -10.09 11.79 -22.80
C ILE A 392 -11.34 11.16 -23.43
N ILE A 393 -11.13 10.35 -24.47
CA ILE A 393 -12.17 9.59 -25.16
C ILE A 393 -11.97 8.12 -24.79
N ILE A 394 -13.00 7.46 -24.26
CA ILE A 394 -12.94 6.06 -23.85
C ILE A 394 -13.82 5.22 -24.77
N ILE A 395 -13.19 4.38 -25.60
CA ILE A 395 -13.89 3.52 -26.56
C ILE A 395 -13.77 2.06 -26.11
N GLY A 396 -14.89 1.42 -25.79
CA GLY A 396 -14.94 -0.03 -25.52
C GLY A 396 -14.14 -0.49 -24.29
N ALA A 397 -13.97 0.35 -23.28
CA ALA A 397 -13.16 0.04 -22.10
C ALA A 397 -13.85 0.41 -20.78
N ASN A 398 -13.51 -0.30 -19.70
CA ASN A 398 -13.92 0.00 -18.32
C ASN A 398 -12.69 0.09 -17.40
N PRO A 399 -11.93 1.20 -17.46
CA PRO A 399 -10.64 1.29 -16.79
C PRO A 399 -10.73 1.23 -15.26
N THR A 400 -11.86 1.64 -14.65
CA THR A 400 -12.02 1.57 -13.19
C THR A 400 -12.07 0.13 -12.66
N GLU A 401 -12.45 -0.83 -13.50
CA GLU A 401 -12.54 -2.25 -13.13
C GLU A 401 -11.34 -3.06 -13.68
N ASN A 402 -10.98 -2.84 -14.95
CA ASN A 402 -9.92 -3.62 -15.61
C ASN A 402 -8.51 -3.12 -15.27
N HIS A 403 -8.33 -1.80 -15.14
CA HIS A 403 -7.03 -1.15 -14.92
C HIS A 403 -7.13 -0.05 -13.87
N PRO A 404 -7.41 -0.37 -12.58
CA PRO A 404 -7.88 0.63 -11.63
C PRO A 404 -6.95 1.82 -11.39
N ILE A 405 -5.63 1.66 -11.58
CA ILE A 405 -4.67 2.77 -11.51
C ILE A 405 -4.81 3.70 -12.72
N ILE A 406 -5.01 3.17 -13.93
CA ILE A 406 -5.36 3.97 -15.11
C ILE A 406 -6.69 4.69 -14.89
N GLY A 407 -7.70 3.97 -14.37
CA GLY A 407 -8.97 4.56 -14.00
C GLY A 407 -8.83 5.70 -13.00
N LEU A 408 -7.90 5.59 -12.04
CA LEU A 408 -7.57 6.66 -11.11
C LEU A 408 -6.96 7.87 -11.84
N LYS A 409 -5.99 7.67 -12.74
CA LYS A 409 -5.40 8.76 -13.54
C LYS A 409 -6.43 9.50 -14.39
N ILE A 410 -7.41 8.79 -14.95
CA ILE A 410 -8.52 9.39 -15.69
C ILE A 410 -9.41 10.23 -14.76
N LYS A 411 -9.71 9.74 -13.55
CA LYS A 411 -10.46 10.51 -12.55
C LYS A 411 -9.70 11.77 -12.10
N GLU A 412 -8.39 11.67 -11.89
CA GLU A 412 -7.53 12.83 -11.56
C GLU A 412 -7.57 13.88 -12.68
N ALA A 413 -7.48 13.48 -13.95
CA ALA A 413 -7.63 14.38 -15.09
C ALA A 413 -9.02 15.06 -15.09
N LYS A 414 -10.07 14.30 -14.77
CA LYS A 414 -11.44 14.81 -14.70
C LYS A 414 -11.60 15.87 -13.61
N GLU A 415 -11.00 15.69 -12.44
CA GLU A 415 -11.01 16.70 -11.37
C GLU A 415 -10.28 17.99 -11.76
N LYS A 416 -9.24 17.88 -12.61
CA LYS A 416 -8.56 19.04 -13.23
C LYS A 416 -9.36 19.70 -14.36
N GLY A 417 -10.57 19.23 -14.65
CA GLY A 417 -11.46 19.81 -15.66
C GLY A 417 -11.41 19.14 -17.03
N ALA A 418 -10.78 17.96 -17.16
CA ALA A 418 -10.77 17.25 -18.43
C ALA A 418 -12.19 16.89 -18.90
N ARG A 419 -12.42 17.00 -20.21
CA ARG A 419 -13.64 16.47 -20.84
C ARG A 419 -13.51 14.96 -21.00
N LEU A 420 -14.54 14.23 -20.57
CA LEU A 420 -14.66 12.78 -20.80
C LEU A 420 -15.72 12.54 -21.86
N ILE A 421 -15.41 11.67 -22.82
CA ILE A 421 -16.30 11.24 -23.91
C ILE A 421 -16.37 9.73 -23.90
#